data_AF-A0A0Q7NJR0-F1
#
_entry.id   AF-A0A0Q7NJR0-F1
#
_cell.length_a   1.000
_cell.length_b   1.000
_cell.length_c   1.000
_cell.angle_alpha   90.00
_cell.angle_beta   90.00
_cell.angle_gamma   90.00
#
_symmetry.space_group_name_H-M   'P 1'
#
loop_
_entity.id
_entity.type
_entity.pdbx_description
1 polymer ?
#
loop_
_entity_poly.entity_id
_entity_poly.type
_entity_poly.pdbx_seq_one_letter_code
_entity_poly.pdbx_strand_id
1 'polypeptide(L)'
;MVERDHVGELRRGVALLRARRESARADRIEAAVDEIEGSYTQRILAVDVPVIHRWALIPATVDVSDGLIAATALTHGHTVATRNTKHFKGSGAALVNPFDPV
;
A
#
# COMPACT_ATOMS: atom_id res chain seq x y z
N MET A 1 -0.95 -7.21 -4.78
CA MET A 1 0.13 -7.22 -3.77
C MET A 1 -0.32 -6.32 -2.65
N VAL A 2 -0.36 -6.83 -1.42
CA VAL A 2 -0.72 -6.04 -0.23
C VAL A 2 0.56 -5.95 0.58
N GLU A 3 1.15 -4.76 0.65
CA GLU A 3 2.41 -4.50 1.37
C GLU A 3 2.14 -3.97 2.77
N ARG A 4 3.08 -4.16 3.70
CA ARG A 4 2.93 -3.81 5.13
C ARG A 4 2.57 -2.35 5.38
N ASP A 5 2.99 -1.43 4.51
CA ASP A 5 2.65 -0.01 4.65
C ASP A 5 1.19 0.30 4.30
N HIS A 6 0.59 -0.43 3.35
CA HIS A 6 -0.86 -0.33 3.09
C HIS A 6 -1.70 -0.90 4.22
N VAL A 7 -1.24 -1.98 4.83
CA VAL A 7 -1.85 -2.51 6.06
C VAL A 7 -1.78 -1.44 7.16
N GLY A 8 -0.63 -0.76 7.28
CA GLY A 8 -0.46 0.40 8.16
C GLY A 8 -1.46 1.53 7.88
N GLU A 9 -1.69 1.90 6.63
CA GLU A 9 -2.68 2.92 6.25
C GLU A 9 -4.11 2.51 6.62
N LEU A 10 -4.48 1.24 6.42
CA LEU A 10 -5.78 0.70 6.82
C LEU A 10 -5.98 0.76 8.34
N ARG A 11 -4.98 0.28 9.10
CA ARG A 11 -4.98 0.33 10.58
C ARG A 11 -5.02 1.77 11.10
N ARG A 12 -4.30 2.70 10.44
CA ARG A 12 -4.36 4.14 10.75
C ARG A 12 -5.76 4.70 10.50
N GLY A 13 -6.43 4.28 9.43
CA GLY A 13 -7.82 4.62 9.16
C GLY A 13 -8.77 4.23 10.29
N VAL A 14 -8.63 3.00 10.82
CA VAL A 14 -9.37 2.54 12.01
C VAL A 14 -9.08 3.43 13.22
N ALA A 15 -7.80 3.70 13.51
CA ALA A 15 -7.40 4.55 14.64
C ALA A 15 -7.99 5.97 14.54
N LEU A 16 -8.02 6.55 13.34
CA LEU A 16 -8.62 7.87 13.11
C LEU A 16 -10.14 7.87 13.34
N LEU A 17 -10.85 6.82 12.92
CA LEU A 17 -12.28 6.69 13.18
C LEU A 17 -12.58 6.58 14.68
N ARG A 18 -11.75 5.82 15.43
CA ARG A 18 -11.85 5.73 16.90
C ARG A 18 -11.64 7.10 17.54
N ALA A 19 -10.63 7.85 17.11
CA ALA A 19 -10.35 9.20 17.63
C ALA A 19 -11.52 10.17 17.39
N ARG A 20 -12.27 9.98 16.29
CA ARG A 20 -13.49 10.76 15.97
C ARG A 20 -14.75 10.23 16.66
N ARG A 21 -14.64 9.21 17.52
CA ARG A 21 -15.76 8.55 18.21
C ARG A 21 -16.76 7.87 17.27
N GLU A 22 -16.33 7.49 16.06
CA GLU A 22 -17.13 6.73 15.08
C GLU A 22 -17.02 5.21 15.34
N SER A 23 -17.28 4.74 16.57
CA SER A 23 -16.95 3.37 17.00
C SER A 23 -17.57 2.28 16.13
N ALA A 24 -18.87 2.35 15.81
CA ALA A 24 -19.53 1.34 14.98
C ALA A 24 -18.97 1.27 13.54
N ARG A 25 -18.40 2.38 13.04
CA ARG A 25 -17.73 2.38 11.74
C ARG A 25 -16.33 1.82 11.86
N ALA A 26 -15.60 2.19 12.91
CA ALA A 26 -14.28 1.64 13.19
C ALA A 26 -14.33 0.12 13.37
N ASP A 27 -15.32 -0.42 14.12
CA ASP A 27 -15.51 -1.87 14.31
C ASP A 27 -15.64 -2.61 12.97
N ARG A 28 -16.46 -2.07 12.06
CA ARG A 28 -16.69 -2.69 10.75
C ARG A 28 -15.44 -2.68 9.86
N ILE A 29 -14.71 -1.57 9.86
CA ILE A 29 -13.47 -1.46 9.08
C ILE A 29 -12.39 -2.35 9.69
N GLU A 30 -12.26 -2.38 11.01
CA GLU A 30 -11.31 -3.23 11.73
C GLU A 30 -11.50 -4.70 11.40
N ALA A 31 -12.74 -5.20 11.47
CA ALA A 31 -13.05 -6.58 11.09
C ALA A 31 -12.68 -6.90 9.62
N ALA A 32 -12.92 -5.96 8.70
CA ALA A 32 -12.54 -6.14 7.30
C ALA A 32 -11.01 -6.15 7.11
N VAL A 33 -10.27 -5.34 7.88
CA VAL A 33 -8.80 -5.34 7.85
C VAL A 33 -8.25 -6.64 8.40
N ASP A 34 -8.81 -7.15 9.50
CA ASP A 34 -8.40 -8.44 10.09
C ASP A 34 -8.62 -9.59 9.10
N GLU A 35 -9.72 -9.60 8.36
CA GLU A 35 -10.00 -10.60 7.33
C GLU A 35 -8.97 -10.55 6.17
N ILE A 36 -8.63 -9.35 5.71
CA ILE A 36 -7.60 -9.15 4.68
C ILE A 36 -6.25 -9.65 5.18
N GLU A 37 -5.84 -9.24 6.38
CA GLU A 37 -4.55 -9.66 6.95
C GLU A 37 -4.49 -11.19 7.08
N GLY A 38 -5.55 -11.82 7.60
CA GLY A 38 -5.65 -13.27 7.68
C GLY A 38 -5.52 -13.95 6.32
N SER A 39 -6.26 -13.48 5.32
CA SER A 39 -6.30 -14.04 3.95
C SER A 39 -4.98 -13.89 3.16
N TYR A 40 -4.15 -12.92 3.54
CA TYR A 40 -2.91 -12.59 2.86
C TYR A 40 -1.66 -12.75 3.73
N THR A 41 -1.74 -13.43 4.89
CA THR A 41 -0.64 -13.56 5.88
C THR A 41 0.76 -13.80 5.25
N GLN A 42 0.88 -14.73 4.29
CA GLN A 42 2.16 -15.08 3.62
C GLN A 42 2.51 -14.22 2.40
N ARG A 43 1.66 -13.25 2.07
CA ARG A 43 1.75 -12.37 0.89
C ARG A 43 1.81 -10.89 1.28
N ILE A 44 1.99 -10.60 2.57
CA ILE A 44 2.22 -9.27 3.11
C ILE A 44 3.73 -8.98 3.12
N LEU A 45 4.17 -8.18 2.14
CA LEU A 45 5.59 -7.87 1.94
C LEU A 45 6.07 -6.81 2.90
N ALA A 46 7.24 -7.02 3.49
CA ALA A 46 7.86 -6.09 4.41
C ALA A 46 8.63 -5.00 3.68
N VAL A 47 8.61 -3.79 4.23
CA VAL A 47 9.58 -2.75 3.89
C VAL A 47 10.87 -3.05 4.67
N ASP A 48 11.79 -3.73 4.01
CA ASP A 48 13.10 -4.10 4.55
C ASP A 48 14.24 -3.27 3.91
N VAL A 49 15.48 -3.55 4.31
CA VAL A 49 16.65 -2.79 3.83
C VAL A 49 16.76 -2.77 2.29
N PRO A 50 16.61 -3.90 1.57
CA PRO A 50 16.51 -3.90 0.11
C PRO A 50 15.46 -2.93 -0.44
N VAL A 51 14.24 -2.93 0.11
CA VAL A 51 13.18 -2.01 -0.30
C VAL A 51 13.59 -0.57 -0.08
N ILE A 52 14.16 -0.23 1.09
CA ILE A 52 14.59 1.14 1.41
C ILE A 52 15.71 1.61 0.47
N HIS A 53 16.68 0.75 0.13
CA HIS A 53 17.70 1.09 -0.86
C HIS A 53 17.08 1.36 -2.23
N ARG A 54 16.07 0.59 -2.63
CA ARG A 54 15.36 0.82 -3.89
C ARG A 54 14.57 2.12 -3.87
N TRP A 55 13.93 2.41 -2.74
CA TRP A 55 13.17 3.64 -2.50
C TRP A 55 14.04 4.89 -2.58
N ALA A 56 15.26 4.84 -2.05
CA ALA A 56 16.20 5.97 -2.14
C ALA A 56 16.57 6.38 -3.58
N LEU A 57 16.31 5.52 -4.57
CA LEU A 57 16.53 5.81 -5.99
C LEU A 57 15.29 6.40 -6.67
N ILE A 58 14.14 6.41 -6.01
CA ILE A 58 12.90 6.98 -6.55
C ILE A 58 12.94 8.51 -6.42
N PRO A 59 12.58 9.27 -7.46
CA PRO A 59 12.60 10.72 -7.42
C PRO A 59 11.71 11.28 -6.29
N ALA A 60 12.20 12.31 -5.59
CA ALA A 60 11.47 12.99 -4.51
C ALA A 60 10.16 13.67 -4.95
N THR A 61 9.86 13.72 -6.25
CA THR A 61 8.58 14.16 -6.78
C THR A 61 7.47 13.12 -6.60
N VAL A 62 7.82 11.86 -6.34
CA VAL A 62 6.88 10.80 -5.93
C VAL A 62 6.70 10.90 -4.42
N ASP A 63 5.45 10.82 -3.96
CA ASP A 63 5.16 10.84 -2.52
C ASP A 63 5.86 9.68 -1.79
N VAL A 64 6.17 9.86 -0.51
CA VAL A 64 6.89 8.86 0.29
C VAL A 64 6.16 7.52 0.28
N SER A 65 4.85 7.50 0.52
CA SER A 65 4.05 6.27 0.55
C SER A 65 4.03 5.60 -0.83
N ASP A 66 3.70 6.35 -1.89
CA ASP A 66 3.67 5.81 -3.26
C ASP A 66 5.05 5.31 -3.72
N GLY A 67 6.11 5.98 -3.27
CA GLY A 67 7.49 5.58 -3.49
C GLY A 67 7.81 4.25 -2.81
N LEU A 68 7.43 4.06 -1.55
CA LEU A 68 7.68 2.80 -0.82
C LEU A 68 6.98 1.64 -1.52
N ILE A 69 5.75 1.85 -1.96
CA ILE A 69 4.96 0.87 -2.71
C ILE A 69 5.64 0.49 -4.01
N ALA A 70 6.10 1.48 -4.77
CA ALA A 70 6.84 1.25 -5.99
C ALA A 70 8.17 0.52 -5.74
N ALA A 71 8.90 0.89 -4.67
CA ALA A 71 10.16 0.29 -4.31
C ALA A 71 10.01 -1.20 -3.94
N THR A 72 8.97 -1.55 -3.18
CA THR A 72 8.63 -2.94 -2.85
C THR A 72 8.28 -3.71 -4.11
N ALA A 73 7.42 -3.16 -4.97
CA ALA A 73 7.08 -3.80 -6.24
C ALA A 73 8.31 -4.08 -7.11
N LEU A 74 9.21 -3.10 -7.23
CA LEU A 74 10.44 -3.22 -7.99
C LEU A 74 11.42 -4.24 -7.38
N THR A 75 11.50 -4.31 -6.06
CA THR A 75 12.39 -5.23 -5.33
C THR A 75 11.96 -6.69 -5.54
N HIS A 76 10.66 -6.93 -5.62
CA HIS A 76 10.09 -8.28 -5.74
C HIS A 76 9.64 -8.66 -7.17
N GLY A 77 9.87 -7.81 -8.16
CA GLY A 77 9.48 -8.08 -9.55
C GLY A 77 7.97 -8.14 -9.78
N HIS A 78 7.23 -7.27 -9.09
CA HIS A 78 5.77 -7.22 -9.11
C HIS A 78 5.23 -5.97 -9.82
N THR A 79 3.95 -6.03 -10.20
CA THR A 79 3.20 -4.90 -10.77
C THR A 79 2.33 -4.25 -9.70
N VAL A 80 2.34 -2.92 -9.63
CA VAL A 80 1.46 -2.14 -8.75
C VAL A 80 0.08 -2.04 -9.39
N ALA A 81 -0.93 -2.55 -8.69
CA ALA A 81 -2.33 -2.35 -9.07
C ALA A 81 -2.86 -1.07 -8.41
N THR A 82 -3.17 -0.05 -9.21
CA THR A 82 -3.62 1.25 -8.70
C THR A 82 -4.57 1.96 -9.66
N ARG A 83 -5.59 2.63 -9.11
CA ARG A 83 -6.44 3.54 -9.88
C ARG A 83 -5.69 4.84 -10.24
N ASN A 84 -4.78 5.29 -9.39
CA ASN A 84 -4.11 6.59 -9.50
C ASN A 84 -2.70 6.44 -10.11
N THR A 85 -2.62 5.92 -11.33
CA THR A 85 -1.34 5.67 -12.03
C THR A 85 -0.43 6.91 -12.11
N LYS A 86 -1.02 8.10 -12.16
CA LYS A 86 -0.30 9.39 -12.17
C LYS A 86 0.61 9.61 -10.94
N HIS A 87 0.27 9.06 -9.76
CA HIS A 87 1.09 9.26 -8.56
C HIS A 87 2.40 8.46 -8.62
N PHE A 88 2.39 7.36 -9.38
CA PHE A 88 3.55 6.51 -9.56
C PHE A 88 4.44 6.95 -10.74
N LYS A 89 4.09 8.06 -11.40
CA LYS A 89 4.84 8.57 -12.56
C LYS A 89 6.26 8.91 -12.16
N GLY A 90 7.23 8.27 -12.83
CA GLY A 90 8.66 8.45 -12.54
C GLY A 90 9.23 7.49 -11.48
N SER A 91 8.39 6.67 -10.83
CA SER A 91 8.87 5.65 -9.88
C SER A 91 9.57 4.46 -10.56
N GLY A 92 9.26 4.21 -11.84
CA GLY A 92 9.78 3.07 -12.60
C GLY A 92 9.04 1.76 -12.38
N ALA A 93 8.06 1.69 -11.47
CA ALA A 93 7.25 0.50 -11.27
C ALA A 93 6.32 0.21 -12.45
N ALA A 94 6.10 -1.08 -12.75
CA ALA A 94 5.05 -1.51 -13.67
C ALA A 94 3.67 -1.27 -13.04
N LEU A 95 2.73 -0.72 -13.80
CA LEU A 95 1.42 -0.33 -13.30
C LEU A 95 0.30 -1.08 -14.04
N VAL A 96 -0.76 -1.42 -13.31
CA VAL A 96 -2.04 -1.85 -13.88
C VAL A 96 -3.16 -1.09 -13.20
N ASN A 97 -4.07 -0.52 -13.97
CA ASN A 97 -5.30 0.05 -13.43
C ASN A 97 -6.44 -0.96 -13.57
N PRO A 98 -6.89 -1.60 -12.48
CA PRO A 98 -7.92 -2.63 -12.55
C PRO A 98 -9.32 -2.08 -12.86
N PHE A 99 -9.47 -0.76 -12.98
CA PHE A 99 -10.71 -0.09 -13.35
C PHE A 99 -10.75 0.35 -14.81
N ASP A 100 -9.64 0.18 -15.56
CA ASP A 100 -9.68 0.41 -17.00
C ASP A 100 -10.58 -0.65 -17.66
N PRO A 101 -11.27 -0.30 -18.77
CA PRO A 101 -12.04 -1.28 -19.53
C PRO A 101 -11.17 -2.45 -19.96
N VAL A 102 -11.73 -3.66 -19.89
CA VAL A 102 -11.14 -4.89 -20.46
C VAL A 102 -11.35 -4.93 -21.96
#